data_AF-A0A812T3M2-F1
#
_entry.id   AF-A0A812T3M2-F1
#
_cell.length_a   1.000
_cell.length_b   1.000
_cell.length_c   1.000
_cell.angle_alpha   90.00
_cell.angle_beta   90.00
_cell.angle_gamma   90.00
#
_symmetry.space_group_name_H-M   'P 1'
#
loop_
_entity.id
_entity.type
_entity.pdbx_description
1 polymer ?
#
loop_
_entity_poly.entity_id
_entity_poly.type
_entity_poly.pdbx_seq_one_letter_code
_entity_poly.pdbx_strand_id
1 'polypeptide(L)'
;MVLLALNFIGAACASTIVRRAEVASSGVIGLQPADNSMPGSDNGSSVILNKVDTCQRRSDDECEKGSSSESEAKRIAVYTYVTGAYEEIRDFSVPCVPSGVDAFFILDDATRKSTSNEKLEVWRKRGWWILTMMPTMEGTSEVPLARYAAKSLKFSPPSWLLNGTWDWLVEFDGDISLNMAGLRPLVDTHSDKALVLLKWYWKECQPWDCFMWECDDMLQNRKEYVETSYQRIVKWKEQMQKLHDDPKHPFVPADYYELSVMFRNVAHARAGEVEDTFRKVLHQCRTIQRDQFLMPFFLWNSSLQQDVAAIPIATLYSDLHFCRVDTRRVRNLLADRDVHASSDVNVTEWRDFEADKFDAWPDELFREIDLEPPRSTDQRD
;
A
#
# COMPACT_ATOMS: atom_id res chain seq x y z
N MET A 1 14.50 1.89 -64.58
CA MET A 1 15.93 1.48 -64.50
C MET A 1 16.33 1.47 -63.04
N VAL A 2 16.81 0.30 -62.60
CA VAL A 2 17.68 0.02 -61.43
C VAL A 2 17.09 0.20 -60.02
N LEU A 3 16.61 -0.95 -59.51
CA LEU A 3 16.68 -1.38 -58.11
C LEU A 3 18.12 -1.35 -57.57
N LEU A 4 18.29 -1.07 -56.28
CA LEU A 4 19.42 -1.58 -55.51
C LEU A 4 18.92 -2.18 -54.19
N ALA A 5 19.04 -3.50 -54.14
CA ALA A 5 18.94 -4.36 -52.98
C ALA A 5 20.35 -4.77 -52.52
N LEU A 6 20.41 -5.63 -51.49
CA LEU A 6 21.54 -6.38 -50.91
C LEU A 6 22.20 -5.66 -49.71
N ASN A 7 22.59 -6.32 -48.61
CA ASN A 7 22.46 -7.68 -48.11
C ASN A 7 23.09 -7.72 -46.70
N PHE A 8 22.74 -8.71 -45.88
CA PHE A 8 23.51 -9.47 -44.85
C PHE A 8 22.47 -10.04 -43.87
N ILE A 9 22.00 -11.30 -43.95
CA ILE A 9 22.66 -12.61 -43.66
C ILE A 9 23.59 -12.46 -42.45
N GLY A 10 23.41 -13.09 -41.29
CA GLY A 10 22.71 -14.31 -40.93
C GLY A 10 23.69 -15.18 -40.14
N ALA A 11 23.37 -15.52 -38.88
CA ALA A 11 24.03 -16.61 -38.16
C ALA A 11 23.12 -17.11 -37.03
N ALA A 12 22.48 -18.24 -37.29
CA ALA A 12 21.84 -19.08 -36.30
C ALA A 12 22.90 -20.03 -35.71
N CYS A 13 22.85 -20.26 -34.40
CA CYS A 13 23.42 -21.45 -33.78
C CYS A 13 22.41 -22.05 -32.80
N ALA A 14 21.97 -23.25 -33.15
CA ALA A 14 21.20 -24.16 -32.34
C ALA A 14 22.14 -25.08 -31.56
N SER A 15 21.77 -25.40 -30.31
CA SER A 15 22.23 -26.59 -29.55
C SER A 15 21.59 -26.52 -28.16
N THR A 16 21.14 -27.57 -27.47
CA THR A 16 20.94 -28.99 -27.74
C THR A 16 20.05 -29.46 -26.58
N ILE A 17 18.99 -30.20 -26.88
CA ILE A 17 18.12 -30.87 -25.91
C ILE A 17 18.89 -32.05 -25.31
N VAL A 18 18.97 -32.13 -23.98
CA VAL A 18 19.34 -33.37 -23.27
C VAL A 18 18.20 -33.74 -22.33
N ARG A 19 17.45 -34.76 -22.74
CA ARG A 19 16.56 -35.55 -21.88
C ARG A 19 17.43 -36.51 -21.05
N ARG A 20 17.10 -36.66 -19.76
CA ARG A 20 17.36 -37.88 -19.01
C ARG A 20 16.17 -38.18 -18.12
N ALA A 21 15.71 -39.43 -18.18
CA ALA A 21 14.61 -39.99 -17.44
C ALA A 21 15.12 -41.14 -16.56
N GLU A 22 14.42 -41.32 -15.43
CA GLU A 22 14.27 -42.52 -14.57
C GLU A 22 15.54 -42.98 -13.80
N VAL A 23 15.47 -43.42 -12.54
CA VAL A 23 14.64 -44.49 -11.95
C VAL A 23 14.43 -44.30 -10.41
N ALA A 24 13.28 -44.82 -9.94
CA ALA A 24 12.79 -45.30 -8.62
C ALA A 24 13.77 -45.41 -7.41
N SER A 25 13.36 -45.53 -6.12
CA SER A 25 12.19 -46.16 -5.49
C SER A 25 12.18 -45.90 -3.96
N SER A 26 11.04 -46.18 -3.31
CA SER A 26 10.83 -46.54 -1.88
C SER A 26 11.01 -45.42 -0.84
N GLY A 27 10.24 -45.34 0.25
CA GLY A 27 9.24 -46.24 0.80
C GLY A 27 8.53 -45.59 1.99
N VAL A 28 7.35 -46.14 2.27
CA VAL A 28 6.44 -45.88 3.39
C VAL A 28 7.13 -46.08 4.75
N ILE A 29 6.74 -45.30 5.77
CA ILE A 29 6.38 -45.74 7.14
C ILE A 29 5.70 -44.55 7.84
N GLY A 30 4.43 -44.75 8.19
CA GLY A 30 3.74 -43.91 9.18
C GLY A 30 4.04 -44.40 10.59
N LEU A 31 3.78 -43.55 11.59
CA LEU A 31 3.37 -43.91 12.94
C LEU A 31 3.04 -42.61 13.71
N GLN A 32 1.75 -42.36 13.91
CA GLN A 32 1.26 -41.72 15.14
C GLN A 32 1.32 -42.76 16.27
N PRO A 33 1.39 -42.29 17.52
CA PRO A 33 0.20 -42.45 18.35
C PRO A 33 -0.16 -41.20 19.18
N ALA A 34 -1.45 -41.16 19.51
CA ALA A 34 -2.12 -40.36 20.54
C ALA A 34 -1.49 -40.58 21.94
N ASP A 35 -1.74 -39.83 23.02
CA ASP A 35 -3.06 -39.47 23.56
C ASP A 35 -2.92 -38.64 24.86
N ASN A 36 -3.97 -37.87 25.22
CA ASN A 36 -4.39 -37.41 26.58
C ASN A 36 -3.49 -36.40 27.35
N SER A 37 -3.96 -35.27 27.91
CA SER A 37 -5.18 -35.01 28.69
C SER A 37 -5.36 -33.50 29.03
N MET A 38 -6.61 -33.12 29.33
CA MET A 38 -7.22 -31.81 29.70
C MET A 38 -6.63 -31.07 30.94
N PRO A 39 -7.26 -29.98 31.47
CA PRO A 39 -7.56 -28.68 30.88
C PRO A 39 -7.02 -27.54 31.78
N GLY A 40 -6.31 -26.57 31.19
CA GLY A 40 -5.87 -25.37 31.90
C GLY A 40 -6.61 -24.14 31.39
N SER A 41 -7.68 -23.77 32.08
CA SER A 41 -8.26 -22.43 32.00
C SER A 41 -7.23 -21.44 32.49
N ASP A 42 -6.68 -20.60 31.61
CA ASP A 42 -6.13 -19.31 32.01
C ASP A 42 -6.32 -18.26 30.91
N ASN A 43 -6.88 -17.15 31.35
CA ASN A 43 -7.10 -15.93 30.60
C ASN A 43 -5.78 -15.44 29.99
N GLY A 44 -5.70 -15.44 28.65
CA GLY A 44 -4.50 -15.05 27.91
C GLY A 44 -4.80 -14.32 26.60
N SER A 45 -5.93 -13.61 26.48
CA SER A 45 -6.16 -12.67 25.37
C SER A 45 -5.45 -11.35 25.66
N SER A 46 -4.14 -11.27 25.40
CA SER A 46 -3.46 -9.96 25.27
C SER A 46 -2.14 -9.94 24.47
N VAL A 47 -1.76 -11.02 23.78
CA VAL A 47 -0.37 -11.13 23.24
C VAL A 47 -0.24 -10.96 21.72
N ILE A 48 -1.31 -10.81 20.93
CA ILE A 48 -1.18 -10.86 19.46
C ILE A 48 -0.84 -9.51 18.78
N LEU A 49 -0.94 -8.35 19.45
CA LEU A 49 -0.99 -7.07 18.73
C LEU A 49 0.28 -6.19 18.70
N ASN A 50 1.39 -6.59 19.32
CA ASN A 50 2.60 -5.73 19.40
C ASN A 50 3.85 -6.23 18.65
N LYS A 51 3.72 -7.22 17.78
CA LYS A 51 4.78 -7.60 16.85
C LYS A 51 4.23 -7.66 15.43
N VAL A 52 4.24 -6.53 14.75
CA VAL A 52 4.43 -6.59 13.30
C VAL A 52 5.85 -7.13 13.13
N ASP A 53 5.97 -8.44 12.94
CA ASP A 53 7.27 -9.09 12.82
C ASP A 53 8.01 -8.46 11.64
N THR A 54 9.14 -7.80 11.95
CA THR A 54 10.04 -7.32 10.91
C THR A 54 10.54 -8.53 10.15
N CYS A 55 10.47 -8.49 8.81
CA CYS A 55 10.92 -9.60 7.96
C CYS A 55 12.34 -10.00 8.34
N GLN A 56 12.51 -11.23 8.84
CA GLN A 56 13.82 -11.86 8.82
C GLN A 56 14.21 -12.08 7.35
N ARG A 57 15.50 -11.97 7.01
CA ARG A 57 16.02 -12.27 5.67
C ARG A 57 15.53 -13.67 5.27
N ARG A 58 14.54 -13.74 4.38
CA ARG A 58 14.18 -14.99 3.72
C ARG A 58 15.27 -15.33 2.72
N SER A 59 15.62 -16.61 2.60
CA SER A 59 16.63 -17.06 1.64
C SER A 59 16.24 -16.65 0.23
N ASP A 60 17.23 -16.24 -0.57
CA ASP A 60 17.00 -15.69 -1.91
C ASP A 60 16.48 -16.72 -2.94
N ASP A 61 16.33 -17.98 -2.55
CA ASP A 61 16.11 -19.13 -3.44
C ASP A 61 14.64 -19.48 -3.76
N GLU A 62 13.65 -18.79 -3.18
CA GLU A 62 12.22 -19.17 -3.29
C GLU A 62 11.42 -18.33 -4.30
N CYS A 63 11.95 -18.05 -5.50
CA CYS A 63 11.05 -17.70 -6.61
C CYS A 63 10.51 -18.97 -7.24
N GLU A 64 9.55 -19.62 -6.58
CA GLU A 64 8.90 -20.81 -7.12
C GLU A 64 8.16 -20.47 -8.43
N LYS A 65 8.43 -21.25 -9.48
CA LYS A 65 7.63 -21.22 -10.71
C LYS A 65 6.32 -21.96 -10.45
N GLY A 66 5.34 -21.27 -9.89
CA GLY A 66 3.98 -21.78 -9.82
C GLY A 66 3.46 -22.06 -11.23
N SER A 67 3.16 -23.32 -11.54
CA SER A 67 2.49 -23.70 -12.78
C SER A 67 0.99 -23.44 -12.62
N SER A 68 0.46 -22.38 -13.22
CA SER A 68 -0.99 -22.14 -13.25
C SER A 68 -1.61 -22.75 -14.51
N SER A 69 -2.69 -23.52 -14.32
CA SER A 69 -3.53 -24.06 -15.39
C SER A 69 -4.26 -22.98 -16.19
N GLU A 70 -4.46 -23.24 -17.47
CA GLU A 70 -5.06 -22.39 -18.51
C GLU A 70 -6.59 -22.20 -18.35
N SER A 71 -7.04 -21.48 -17.32
CA SER A 71 -8.29 -20.71 -17.43
C SER A 71 -7.96 -19.25 -17.77
N GLU A 72 -8.92 -18.49 -18.30
CA GLU A 72 -8.78 -17.03 -18.49
C GLU A 72 -8.64 -16.35 -17.12
N ALA A 73 -7.42 -16.37 -16.60
CA ALA A 73 -7.10 -15.94 -15.27
C ALA A 73 -7.07 -14.41 -15.24
N LYS A 74 -7.79 -13.78 -14.29
CA LYS A 74 -7.83 -12.32 -14.10
C LYS A 74 -6.43 -11.70 -14.13
N ARG A 75 -6.20 -10.63 -14.87
CA ARG A 75 -4.88 -10.01 -15.00
C ARG A 75 -4.62 -9.09 -13.83
N ILE A 76 -3.49 -9.26 -13.14
CA ILE A 76 -3.15 -8.52 -11.91
C ILE A 76 -1.90 -7.68 -12.20
N ALA A 77 -2.02 -6.37 -11.98
CA ALA A 77 -0.88 -5.47 -11.86
C ALA A 77 -0.60 -5.20 -10.38
N VAL A 78 0.67 -5.16 -10.00
CA VAL A 78 1.14 -4.78 -8.68
C VAL A 78 2.12 -3.63 -8.82
N TYR A 79 2.02 -2.62 -7.96
CA TYR A 79 3.01 -1.56 -7.93
C TYR A 79 3.32 -1.10 -6.51
N THR A 80 4.55 -0.64 -6.35
CA THR A 80 5.03 0.06 -5.17
C THR A 80 5.90 1.22 -5.62
N TYR A 81 6.13 2.18 -4.74
CA TYR A 81 6.86 3.39 -5.08
C TYR A 81 7.75 3.88 -3.94
N VAL A 82 8.85 4.53 -4.31
CA VAL A 82 9.69 5.29 -3.39
C VAL A 82 9.92 6.66 -4.01
N THR A 83 9.52 7.71 -3.28
CA THR A 83 9.63 9.10 -3.74
C THR A 83 10.26 9.97 -2.66
N GLY A 84 10.92 11.05 -3.09
CA GLY A 84 11.55 12.06 -2.27
C GLY A 84 12.72 11.58 -1.42
N ALA A 85 13.33 10.43 -1.76
CA ALA A 85 14.36 9.78 -0.95
C ALA A 85 13.96 9.60 0.53
N TYR A 86 12.65 9.53 0.83
CA TYR A 86 12.12 9.37 2.18
C TYR A 86 12.44 7.98 2.74
N GLU A 87 12.51 6.99 1.85
CA GLU A 87 12.83 5.61 2.17
C GLU A 87 14.06 5.16 1.39
N GLU A 88 14.91 4.38 2.03
CA GLU A 88 16.01 3.73 1.35
C GLU A 88 15.48 2.56 0.52
N ILE A 89 15.91 2.46 -0.74
CA ILE A 89 15.61 1.30 -1.55
C ILE A 89 16.30 0.08 -0.92
N ARG A 90 15.49 -0.86 -0.44
CA ARG A 90 15.94 -2.14 0.10
C ARG A 90 16.40 -3.07 -1.03
N ASP A 91 17.36 -3.92 -0.73
CA ASP A 91 17.86 -5.01 -1.57
C ASP A 91 17.64 -6.39 -0.93
N PHE A 92 16.87 -6.44 0.16
CA PHE A 92 16.49 -7.64 0.88
C PHE A 92 14.97 -7.69 1.02
N SER A 93 14.43 -8.90 1.19
CA SER A 93 12.98 -9.12 1.30
C SER A 93 12.20 -8.47 0.15
N VAL A 94 12.77 -8.49 -1.05
CA VAL A 94 12.09 -8.04 -2.27
C VAL A 94 11.16 -9.17 -2.75
N PRO A 95 9.85 -8.92 -2.90
CA PRO A 95 8.90 -9.94 -3.36
C PRO A 95 9.29 -10.53 -4.72
N CYS A 96 9.21 -11.85 -4.86
CA CYS A 96 9.26 -12.51 -6.17
C CYS A 96 7.96 -12.26 -6.93
N VAL A 97 8.07 -11.96 -8.22
CA VAL A 97 6.93 -11.79 -9.13
C VAL A 97 6.64 -13.12 -9.83
N PRO A 98 5.49 -13.78 -9.56
CA PRO A 98 5.11 -15.02 -10.21
C PRO A 98 4.66 -14.78 -11.65
N SER A 99 4.54 -15.88 -12.41
CA SER A 99 3.93 -15.81 -13.75
C SER A 99 2.47 -15.36 -13.66
N GLY A 100 2.05 -14.47 -14.56
CA GLY A 100 0.68 -13.94 -14.59
C GLY A 100 0.42 -12.76 -13.65
N VAL A 101 1.46 -12.21 -13.03
CA VAL A 101 1.43 -10.93 -12.31
C VAL A 101 2.44 -9.98 -12.97
N ASP A 102 1.98 -8.77 -13.27
CA ASP A 102 2.79 -7.70 -13.81
C ASP A 102 3.19 -6.76 -12.66
N ALA A 103 4.47 -6.54 -12.40
CA ALA A 103 4.93 -5.79 -11.23
C ALA A 103 5.80 -4.58 -11.58
N PHE A 104 5.48 -3.43 -10.99
CA PHE A 104 6.12 -2.14 -11.29
C PHE A 104 6.69 -1.49 -10.03
N PHE A 105 7.99 -1.19 -10.05
CA PHE A 105 8.62 -0.40 -9.00
C PHE A 105 8.87 1.01 -9.51
N ILE A 106 8.10 1.96 -9.00
CA ILE A 106 8.07 3.35 -9.48
C ILE A 106 8.95 4.23 -8.60
N LEU A 107 9.93 4.89 -9.23
CA LEU A 107 10.86 5.80 -8.57
C LEU A 107 10.70 7.21 -9.12
N ASP A 108 10.90 8.21 -8.27
CA ASP A 108 11.17 9.54 -8.78
C ASP A 108 12.61 9.69 -9.29
N ASP A 109 12.83 10.75 -10.06
CA ASP A 109 14.09 11.03 -10.72
C ASP A 109 15.27 11.20 -9.74
N ALA A 110 15.01 11.77 -8.56
CA ALA A 110 16.00 11.98 -7.52
C ALA A 110 16.42 10.65 -6.86
N THR A 111 15.44 9.84 -6.47
CA THR A 111 15.64 8.52 -5.85
C THR A 111 16.32 7.57 -6.83
N ARG A 112 15.96 7.61 -8.13
CA ARG A 112 16.62 6.82 -9.17
C ARG A 112 18.11 7.14 -9.30
N LYS A 113 18.48 8.42 -9.22
CA LYS A 113 19.87 8.91 -9.34
C LYS A 113 20.71 8.57 -8.11
N SER A 114 20.11 8.59 -6.91
CA SER A 114 20.82 8.28 -5.65
C SER A 114 20.94 6.78 -5.36
N THR A 115 20.16 5.93 -6.04
CA THR A 115 20.18 4.48 -5.81
C THR A 115 21.21 3.78 -6.69
N SER A 116 22.02 2.91 -6.09
CA SER A 116 22.97 2.07 -6.84
C SER A 116 22.26 1.11 -7.80
N ASN A 117 22.86 0.87 -8.96
CA ASN A 117 22.31 -0.08 -9.93
C ASN A 117 22.26 -1.51 -9.38
N GLU A 118 23.16 -1.86 -8.45
CA GLU A 118 23.18 -3.18 -7.78
C GLU A 118 21.89 -3.45 -7.01
N LYS A 119 21.40 -2.48 -6.23
CA LYS A 119 20.14 -2.61 -5.51
C LYS A 119 18.95 -2.81 -6.46
N LEU A 120 18.90 -2.02 -7.52
CA LEU A 120 17.83 -2.14 -8.53
C LEU A 120 17.90 -3.44 -9.31
N GLU A 121 19.10 -4.01 -9.46
CA GLU A 121 19.28 -5.30 -10.12
C GLU A 121 18.68 -6.46 -9.31
N VAL A 122 18.67 -6.37 -7.98
CA VAL A 122 17.94 -7.33 -7.14
C VAL A 122 16.45 -7.31 -7.48
N TRP A 123 15.85 -6.12 -7.60
CA TRP A 123 14.43 -5.99 -7.97
C TRP A 123 14.14 -6.55 -9.36
N ARG A 124 14.98 -6.24 -10.36
CA ARG A 124 14.82 -6.79 -11.72
C ARG A 124 14.92 -8.31 -11.75
N LYS A 125 15.90 -8.89 -11.03
CA LYS A 125 16.06 -10.35 -10.92
C LYS A 125 14.85 -11.04 -10.28
N ARG A 126 14.12 -10.33 -9.43
CA ARG A 126 12.86 -10.80 -8.81
C ARG A 126 11.63 -10.58 -9.70
N GLY A 127 11.80 -10.03 -10.91
CA GLY A 127 10.74 -9.87 -11.92
C GLY A 127 10.07 -8.49 -11.96
N TRP A 128 10.61 -7.49 -11.25
CA TRP A 128 10.03 -6.15 -11.23
C TRP A 128 10.51 -5.27 -12.40
N TRP A 129 9.59 -4.53 -13.01
CA TRP A 129 9.93 -3.45 -13.92
C TRP A 129 10.19 -2.15 -13.17
N ILE A 130 11.41 -1.63 -13.32
CA ILE A 130 11.81 -0.38 -12.68
C ILE A 130 11.43 0.78 -13.60
N LEU A 131 10.51 1.62 -13.13
CA LEU A 131 10.05 2.79 -13.86
C LEU A 131 10.52 4.06 -13.16
N THR A 132 10.87 5.06 -13.94
CA THR A 132 11.19 6.40 -13.42
C THR A 132 10.10 7.35 -13.88
N MET A 133 9.52 8.05 -12.91
CA MET A 133 8.50 9.06 -13.14
C MET A 133 8.98 10.41 -12.64
N MET A 134 8.75 11.45 -13.44
CA MET A 134 8.92 12.81 -12.97
C MET A 134 7.79 13.16 -12.02
N PRO A 135 8.05 13.78 -10.86
CA PRO A 135 6.99 14.37 -10.06
C PRO A 135 6.24 15.38 -10.93
N THR A 136 4.96 15.15 -11.18
CA THR A 136 4.12 16.04 -11.99
C THR A 136 3.42 17.11 -11.15
N MET A 137 3.67 17.14 -9.85
CA MET A 137 2.94 18.00 -8.90
C MET A 137 3.88 18.74 -7.98
N GLU A 138 3.45 19.91 -7.51
CA GLU A 138 4.11 20.68 -6.46
C GLU A 138 3.54 20.31 -5.08
N GLY A 139 4.37 20.39 -4.03
CA GLY A 139 3.89 20.30 -2.65
C GLY A 139 3.07 21.53 -2.26
N THR A 140 2.47 21.50 -1.06
CA THR A 140 1.77 22.64 -0.46
C THR A 140 2.51 23.12 0.80
N SER A 141 2.08 24.25 1.36
CA SER A 141 2.55 24.70 2.68
C SER A 141 2.27 23.68 3.79
N GLU A 142 1.20 22.89 3.64
CA GLU A 142 0.75 21.91 4.61
C GLU A 142 1.29 20.50 4.35
N VAL A 143 1.66 20.17 3.11
CA VAL A 143 2.06 18.82 2.72
C VAL A 143 3.30 18.86 1.81
N PRO A 144 4.46 18.36 2.28
CA PRO A 144 5.69 18.33 1.50
C PRO A 144 5.53 17.59 0.16
N LEU A 145 6.26 18.06 -0.86
CA LEU A 145 6.23 17.52 -2.23
C LEU A 145 6.33 15.99 -2.28
N ALA A 146 7.33 15.42 -1.60
CA ALA A 146 7.56 13.97 -1.58
C ALA A 146 6.33 13.20 -1.09
N ARG A 147 5.72 13.68 0.01
CA ARG A 147 4.53 13.06 0.59
C ARG A 147 3.35 13.17 -0.37
N TYR A 148 3.14 14.33 -0.97
CA TYR A 148 2.04 14.52 -1.90
C TYR A 148 2.20 13.70 -3.20
N ALA A 149 3.44 13.56 -3.71
CA ALA A 149 3.76 12.71 -4.85
C ALA A 149 3.45 11.22 -4.57
N ALA A 150 3.83 10.72 -3.40
CA ALA A 150 3.45 9.38 -2.93
C ALA A 150 1.92 9.20 -2.91
N LYS A 151 1.19 10.16 -2.32
CA LYS A 151 -0.29 10.12 -2.31
C LYS A 151 -0.90 10.15 -3.71
N SER A 152 -0.27 10.86 -4.66
CA SER A 152 -0.71 10.85 -6.05
C SER A 152 -0.54 9.49 -6.71
N LEU A 153 0.61 8.83 -6.54
CA LEU A 153 0.79 7.48 -7.09
C LEU A 153 -0.22 6.51 -6.49
N LYS A 154 -0.50 6.65 -5.19
CA LYS A 154 -1.45 5.82 -4.44
C LYS A 154 -2.91 5.94 -4.92
N PHE A 155 -3.40 7.18 -5.04
CA PHE A 155 -4.82 7.44 -5.30
C PHE A 155 -5.13 7.76 -6.76
N SER A 156 -4.14 8.24 -7.51
CA SER A 156 -4.26 8.56 -8.93
C SER A 156 -3.05 8.03 -9.69
N PRO A 157 -2.83 6.70 -9.71
CA PRO A 157 -1.72 6.11 -10.44
C PRO A 157 -1.81 6.47 -11.94
N PRO A 158 -0.70 6.33 -12.68
CA PRO A 158 -0.67 6.61 -14.12
C PRO A 158 -1.84 5.99 -14.88
N SER A 159 -2.40 6.72 -15.83
CA SER A 159 -3.54 6.26 -16.63
C SER A 159 -3.26 4.97 -17.39
N TRP A 160 -2.00 4.67 -17.73
CA TRP A 160 -1.65 3.40 -18.35
C TRP A 160 -1.83 2.21 -17.40
N LEU A 161 -1.71 2.38 -16.07
CA LEU A 161 -2.07 1.36 -15.07
C LEU A 161 -3.58 1.20 -14.92
N LEU A 162 -4.31 2.33 -14.89
CA LEU A 162 -5.77 2.33 -14.70
C LEU A 162 -6.53 1.82 -15.93
N ASN A 163 -6.09 2.22 -17.12
CA ASN A 163 -6.71 1.90 -18.40
C ASN A 163 -5.95 0.79 -19.14
N GLY A 164 -5.08 0.08 -18.42
CA GLY A 164 -4.32 -1.03 -18.96
C GLY A 164 -5.20 -2.25 -19.18
N THR A 165 -4.55 -3.38 -19.44
CA THR A 165 -5.23 -4.66 -19.70
C THR A 165 -5.47 -5.48 -18.42
N TRP A 166 -5.41 -4.85 -17.25
CA TRP A 166 -5.52 -5.52 -15.95
C TRP A 166 -6.93 -5.43 -15.41
N ASP A 167 -7.34 -6.44 -14.66
CA ASP A 167 -8.62 -6.48 -13.94
C ASP A 167 -8.44 -5.96 -12.51
N TRP A 168 -7.26 -6.19 -11.93
CA TRP A 168 -6.90 -5.80 -10.58
C TRP A 168 -5.58 -5.04 -10.54
N LEU A 169 -5.57 -3.99 -9.72
CA LEU A 169 -4.40 -3.20 -9.40
C LEU A 169 -4.14 -3.27 -7.90
N VAL A 170 -2.96 -3.76 -7.51
CA VAL A 170 -2.54 -3.88 -6.11
C VAL A 170 -1.43 -2.87 -5.82
N GLU A 171 -1.65 -2.03 -4.82
CA GLU A 171 -0.67 -1.07 -4.33
C GLU A 171 -0.21 -1.46 -2.92
N PHE A 172 1.06 -1.24 -2.61
CA PHE A 172 1.53 -1.26 -1.24
C PHE A 172 2.72 -0.32 -1.01
N ASP A 173 2.85 0.19 0.22
CA ASP A 173 3.94 1.08 0.63
C ASP A 173 5.32 0.41 0.46
N GLY A 174 6.38 1.19 0.19
CA GLY A 174 7.72 0.67 -0.12
C GLY A 174 8.36 -0.20 0.97
N ASP A 175 7.92 -0.06 2.21
CA ASP A 175 8.34 -0.86 3.35
C ASP A 175 7.59 -2.21 3.49
N ILE A 176 6.60 -2.53 2.65
CA ILE A 176 5.83 -3.78 2.74
C ILE A 176 6.38 -4.87 1.82
N SER A 177 6.40 -6.11 2.31
CA SER A 177 6.67 -7.31 1.51
C SER A 177 5.45 -8.24 1.54
N LEU A 178 5.09 -8.78 0.37
CA LEU A 178 3.97 -9.71 0.18
C LEU A 178 4.44 -10.93 -0.64
N ASN A 179 3.86 -12.10 -0.38
CA ASN A 179 3.92 -13.25 -1.25
C ASN A 179 2.94 -13.06 -2.42
N MET A 180 3.47 -12.68 -3.57
CA MET A 180 2.66 -12.37 -4.74
C MET A 180 1.93 -13.57 -5.34
N ALA A 181 2.38 -14.81 -5.07
CA ALA A 181 1.70 -16.02 -5.53
C ALA A 181 0.30 -16.18 -4.91
N GLY A 182 0.09 -15.64 -3.70
CA GLY A 182 -1.21 -15.65 -3.01
C GLY A 182 -2.20 -14.58 -3.49
N LEU A 183 -1.78 -13.63 -4.32
CA LEU A 183 -2.64 -12.52 -4.74
C LEU A 183 -3.88 -12.99 -5.50
N ARG A 184 -3.70 -13.95 -6.42
CA ARG A 184 -4.79 -14.44 -7.27
C ARG A 184 -5.93 -15.08 -6.48
N PRO A 185 -5.69 -16.07 -5.60
CA PRO A 185 -6.72 -16.58 -4.70
C PRO A 185 -7.46 -15.48 -3.95
N LEU A 186 -6.74 -14.51 -3.37
CA LEU A 186 -7.34 -13.42 -2.59
C LEU A 186 -8.26 -12.53 -3.44
N VAL A 187 -7.83 -12.08 -4.62
CA VAL A 187 -8.67 -11.22 -5.48
C VAL A 187 -9.81 -12.00 -6.14
N ASP A 188 -9.69 -13.31 -6.29
CA ASP A 188 -10.78 -14.15 -6.77
C ASP A 188 -11.89 -14.28 -5.73
N THR A 189 -11.54 -14.44 -4.44
CA THR A 189 -12.50 -14.43 -3.32
C THR A 189 -13.27 -13.12 -3.22
N HIS A 190 -12.65 -11.99 -3.58
CA HIS A 190 -13.26 -10.65 -3.49
C HIS A 190 -13.66 -10.07 -4.85
N SER A 191 -13.96 -10.93 -5.81
CA SER A 191 -14.30 -10.52 -7.18
C SER A 191 -15.55 -9.64 -7.31
N ASP A 192 -16.46 -9.72 -6.34
CA ASP A 192 -17.68 -8.91 -6.23
C ASP A 192 -17.43 -7.52 -5.62
N LYS A 193 -16.19 -7.19 -5.25
CA LYS A 193 -15.83 -5.93 -4.60
C LYS A 193 -15.10 -5.01 -5.57
N ALA A 194 -15.36 -3.71 -5.42
CA ALA A 194 -14.64 -2.66 -6.14
C ALA A 194 -13.27 -2.39 -5.49
N LEU A 195 -13.20 -2.53 -4.16
CA LEU A 195 -12.00 -2.30 -3.37
C LEU A 195 -11.83 -3.39 -2.30
N VAL A 196 -10.59 -3.76 -2.04
CA VAL A 196 -10.19 -4.50 -0.83
C VAL A 196 -9.16 -3.66 -0.09
N LEU A 197 -9.44 -3.35 1.17
CA LEU A 197 -8.61 -2.51 2.03
C LEU A 197 -8.25 -3.26 3.31
N LEU A 198 -7.04 -3.01 3.83
CA LEU A 198 -6.64 -3.56 5.12
C LEU A 198 -7.41 -2.87 6.24
N LYS A 199 -8.13 -3.66 7.03
CA LYS A 199 -8.80 -3.19 8.24
C LYS A 199 -7.78 -2.74 9.27
N TRP A 200 -8.07 -1.63 9.94
CA TRP A 200 -7.28 -1.12 11.05
C TRP A 200 -7.11 -2.20 12.13
N TYR A 201 -5.85 -2.41 12.55
CA TYR A 201 -5.50 -3.51 13.45
C TYR A 201 -4.71 -3.05 14.69
N TRP A 202 -4.37 -1.77 14.81
CA TRP A 202 -3.57 -1.28 15.93
C TRP A 202 -4.31 -1.28 17.27
N LYS A 203 -5.64 -1.29 17.22
CA LYS A 203 -6.51 -1.28 18.39
C LYS A 203 -7.85 -1.94 18.05
N GLU A 204 -8.37 -2.74 18.97
CA GLU A 204 -9.75 -3.20 18.90
C GLU A 204 -10.68 -2.04 19.29
N CYS A 205 -11.41 -1.52 18.31
CA CYS A 205 -12.35 -0.41 18.48
C CYS A 205 -13.44 -0.48 17.41
N GLN A 206 -14.58 0.19 17.67
CA GLN A 206 -15.55 0.46 16.60
C GLN A 206 -14.92 1.43 15.58
N PRO A 207 -15.36 1.42 14.30
CA PRO A 207 -14.75 2.23 13.25
C PRO A 207 -14.62 3.72 13.60
N TRP A 208 -15.68 4.31 14.16
CA TRP A 208 -15.67 5.71 14.62
C TRP A 208 -14.68 5.94 15.77
N ASP A 209 -14.66 5.05 16.75
CA ASP A 209 -13.72 5.14 17.88
C ASP A 209 -12.27 4.99 17.41
N CYS A 210 -12.00 4.17 16.38
CA CYS A 210 -10.68 4.05 15.78
C CYS A 210 -10.25 5.35 15.09
N PHE A 211 -11.16 5.99 14.34
CA PHE A 211 -10.91 7.29 13.74
C PHE A 211 -10.59 8.36 14.80
N MET A 212 -11.40 8.45 15.85
CA MET A 212 -11.20 9.42 16.93
C MET A 212 -9.89 9.17 17.67
N TRP A 213 -9.61 7.90 17.99
CA TRP A 213 -8.36 7.50 18.63
C TRP A 213 -7.13 7.83 17.78
N GLU A 214 -7.14 7.54 16.47
CA GLU A 214 -5.98 7.83 15.63
C GLU A 214 -5.76 9.35 15.49
N CYS A 215 -6.83 10.13 15.35
CA CYS A 215 -6.74 11.59 15.35
C CYS A 215 -6.09 12.10 16.64
N ASP A 216 -6.59 11.65 17.80
CA ASP A 216 -6.06 12.08 19.11
C ASP A 216 -4.61 11.66 19.30
N ASP A 217 -4.27 10.43 18.95
CA ASP A 217 -2.93 9.90 19.10
C ASP A 217 -1.92 10.62 18.19
N MET A 218 -2.30 10.98 16.96
CA MET A 218 -1.46 11.79 16.06
C MET A 218 -1.31 13.23 16.54
N LEU A 219 -2.36 13.83 17.10
CA LEU A 219 -2.31 15.20 17.63
C LEU A 219 -1.53 15.27 18.96
N GLN A 220 -1.44 14.19 19.74
CA GLN A 220 -0.84 14.23 21.08
C GLN A 220 0.53 13.55 21.12
N ASN A 221 0.65 12.34 20.59
CA ASN A 221 1.80 11.44 20.79
C ASN A 221 2.67 11.28 19.54
N ARG A 222 2.11 11.49 18.35
CA ARG A 222 2.74 11.24 17.04
C ARG A 222 2.71 12.47 16.13
N LYS A 223 2.99 13.65 16.71
CA LYS A 223 2.85 14.96 16.05
C LYS A 223 3.72 15.11 14.80
N GLU A 224 4.87 14.42 14.75
CA GLU A 224 5.79 14.43 13.61
C GLU A 224 5.14 13.92 12.30
N TYR A 225 4.07 13.13 12.40
CA TYR A 225 3.35 12.64 11.23
C TYR A 225 2.37 13.67 10.65
N VAL A 226 2.06 14.72 11.42
CA VAL A 226 0.99 15.69 11.15
C VAL A 226 1.41 17.14 11.38
N GLU A 227 2.69 17.40 11.63
CA GLU A 227 3.22 18.69 12.09
C GLU A 227 2.75 19.88 11.25
N THR A 228 2.85 19.78 9.92
CA THR A 228 2.48 20.87 9.00
C THR A 228 0.98 20.91 8.68
N SER A 229 0.20 19.92 9.13
CA SER A 229 -1.25 19.84 8.95
C SER A 229 -2.05 19.78 10.26
N TYR A 230 -1.41 20.05 11.41
CA TYR A 230 -2.01 19.90 12.74
C TYR A 230 -3.37 20.60 12.86
N GLN A 231 -3.42 21.90 12.53
CA GLN A 231 -4.64 22.70 12.61
C GLN A 231 -5.73 22.21 11.65
N ARG A 232 -5.34 21.61 10.52
CA ARG A 232 -6.29 21.02 9.56
C ARG A 232 -6.93 19.78 10.15
N ILE A 233 -6.17 18.94 10.85
CA ILE A 233 -6.68 17.72 11.47
C ILE A 233 -7.59 18.05 12.65
N VAL A 234 -7.27 19.06 13.47
CA VAL A 234 -8.17 19.55 14.53
C VAL A 234 -9.53 19.93 13.93
N LYS A 235 -9.53 20.78 12.89
CA LYS A 235 -10.77 21.20 12.21
C LYS A 235 -11.50 20.02 11.55
N TRP A 236 -10.79 19.11 10.90
CA TRP A 236 -11.36 17.91 10.29
C TRP A 236 -12.04 17.02 11.32
N LYS A 237 -11.38 16.77 12.46
CA LYS A 237 -11.93 15.99 13.58
C LYS A 237 -13.22 16.61 14.11
N GLU A 238 -13.24 17.93 14.34
CA GLU A 238 -14.45 18.64 14.79
C GLU A 238 -15.59 18.56 13.78
N GLN A 239 -15.29 18.67 12.48
CA GLN A 239 -16.28 18.54 11.41
C GLN A 239 -16.86 17.12 11.36
N MET A 240 -16.01 16.09 11.42
CA MET A 240 -16.46 14.71 11.44
C MET A 240 -17.31 14.41 12.68
N GLN A 241 -16.95 14.96 13.85
CA GLN A 241 -17.75 14.82 15.07
C GLN A 241 -19.14 15.43 14.89
N LYS A 242 -19.23 16.64 14.32
CA LYS A 242 -20.52 17.29 14.02
C LYS A 242 -21.39 16.45 13.06
N LEU A 243 -20.78 15.85 12.04
CA LEU A 243 -21.47 14.96 11.11
C LEU A 243 -21.88 13.64 11.76
N HIS A 244 -21.06 13.09 12.65
CA HIS A 244 -21.39 11.88 13.40
C HIS A 244 -22.58 12.10 14.33
N ASP A 245 -22.63 13.27 14.98
CA ASP A 245 -23.69 13.65 15.91
C ASP A 245 -24.98 14.15 15.21
N ASP A 246 -25.00 14.30 13.89
CA ASP A 246 -26.19 14.72 13.14
C ASP A 246 -27.26 13.61 13.18
N PRO A 247 -28.43 13.84 13.80
CA PRO A 247 -29.46 12.82 13.92
C PRO A 247 -30.15 12.46 12.60
N LYS A 248 -30.00 13.28 11.55
CA LYS A 248 -30.65 13.05 10.25
C LYS A 248 -29.80 12.17 9.34
N HIS A 249 -28.50 12.42 9.29
CA HIS A 249 -27.57 11.74 8.40
C HIS A 249 -26.21 11.54 9.10
N PRO A 250 -26.17 10.69 10.14
CA PRO A 250 -24.95 10.52 10.91
C PRO A 250 -23.84 9.92 10.05
N PHE A 251 -22.64 10.49 10.11
CA PHE A 251 -21.45 9.86 9.56
C PHE A 251 -21.12 8.61 10.39
N VAL A 252 -21.40 7.44 9.83
CA VAL A 252 -21.07 6.14 10.43
C VAL A 252 -20.18 5.37 9.46
N PRO A 253 -18.86 5.38 9.67
CA PRO A 253 -17.95 4.60 8.83
C PRO A 253 -18.21 3.11 9.06
N ALA A 254 -18.32 2.34 7.97
CA ALA A 254 -18.49 0.88 8.04
C ALA A 254 -17.24 0.20 8.64
N ASP A 255 -16.06 0.70 8.30
CA ASP A 255 -14.77 0.24 8.80
C ASP A 255 -13.77 1.41 8.88
N TYR A 256 -12.68 1.17 9.60
CA TYR A 256 -11.51 2.04 9.61
C TYR A 256 -10.33 1.28 9.00
N TYR A 257 -9.49 1.96 8.23
CA TYR A 257 -8.56 1.30 7.30
C TYR A 257 -7.11 1.71 7.56
N GLU A 258 -6.21 0.74 7.51
CA GLU A 258 -4.80 1.00 7.26
C GLU A 258 -4.59 0.96 5.74
N LEU A 259 -4.08 2.04 5.17
CA LEU A 259 -4.03 2.18 3.71
C LEU A 259 -2.69 1.74 3.12
N SER A 260 -1.83 1.08 3.88
CA SER A 260 -0.49 0.69 3.41
C SER A 260 -0.51 -0.40 2.34
N VAL A 261 -1.67 -1.04 2.11
CA VAL A 261 -1.91 -1.97 1.01
C VAL A 261 -3.35 -1.80 0.53
N MET A 262 -3.55 -1.77 -0.78
CA MET A 262 -4.87 -1.60 -1.39
C MET A 262 -5.00 -2.47 -2.64
N PHE A 263 -6.17 -3.07 -2.83
CA PHE A 263 -6.50 -3.83 -4.03
C PHE A 263 -7.69 -3.14 -4.70
N ARG A 264 -7.48 -2.64 -5.91
CA ARG A 264 -8.50 -1.98 -6.72
C ARG A 264 -8.92 -2.89 -7.86
N ASN A 265 -10.21 -3.25 -7.90
CA ASN A 265 -10.80 -3.97 -9.01
C ASN A 265 -11.16 -2.94 -10.10
N VAL A 266 -10.27 -2.76 -11.06
CA VAL A 266 -10.45 -1.79 -12.15
C VAL A 266 -11.45 -2.26 -13.19
N ALA A 267 -11.78 -3.56 -13.21
CA ALA A 267 -12.84 -4.13 -14.03
C ALA A 267 -14.23 -4.10 -13.37
N HIS A 268 -14.35 -3.67 -12.11
CA HIS A 268 -15.62 -3.62 -11.40
C HIS A 268 -16.57 -2.57 -12.00
N ALA A 269 -17.89 -2.82 -11.94
CA ALA A 269 -18.90 -1.89 -12.44
C ALA A 269 -18.83 -0.50 -11.79
N ARG A 270 -18.38 -0.42 -10.53
CA ARG A 270 -18.19 0.84 -9.77
C ARG A 270 -16.75 1.38 -9.80
N ALA A 271 -15.87 0.88 -10.69
CA ALA A 271 -14.47 1.30 -10.74
C ALA A 271 -14.28 2.80 -11.01
N GLY A 272 -15.19 3.42 -11.78
CA GLY A 272 -15.21 4.87 -12.03
C GLY A 272 -15.56 5.67 -10.77
N GLU A 273 -16.52 5.21 -9.97
CA GLU A 273 -16.88 5.88 -8.71
C GLU A 273 -15.74 5.79 -7.69
N VAL A 274 -15.06 4.64 -7.63
CA VAL A 274 -13.83 4.47 -6.83
C VAL A 274 -12.76 5.47 -7.26
N GLU A 275 -12.58 5.70 -8.57
CA GLU A 275 -11.62 6.69 -9.07
C GLU A 275 -11.96 8.11 -8.63
N ASP A 276 -13.22 8.50 -8.76
CA ASP A 276 -13.67 9.84 -8.36
C ASP A 276 -13.55 10.03 -6.85
N THR A 277 -13.86 9.01 -6.05
CA THR A 277 -13.62 9.01 -4.61
C THR A 277 -12.13 9.18 -4.30
N PHE A 278 -11.25 8.44 -4.95
CA PHE A 278 -9.80 8.55 -4.75
C PHE A 278 -9.26 9.92 -5.17
N ARG A 279 -9.81 10.52 -6.24
CA ARG A 279 -9.48 11.90 -6.66
C ARG A 279 -9.85 12.90 -5.56
N LYS A 280 -11.00 12.73 -4.89
CA LYS A 280 -11.41 13.56 -3.75
C LYS A 280 -10.50 13.36 -2.53
N VAL A 281 -10.11 12.12 -2.23
CA VAL A 281 -9.12 11.83 -1.16
C VAL A 281 -7.79 12.53 -1.47
N LEU A 282 -7.28 12.38 -2.69
CA LEU A 282 -6.03 13.02 -3.12
C LEU A 282 -6.12 14.55 -3.05
N HIS A 283 -7.26 15.13 -3.39
CA HIS A 283 -7.46 16.57 -3.26
C HIS A 283 -7.35 17.02 -1.79
N GLN A 284 -7.97 16.29 -0.85
CA GLN A 284 -7.83 16.58 0.59
C GLN A 284 -6.43 16.30 1.13
N CYS A 285 -5.67 15.38 0.52
CA CYS A 285 -4.26 15.16 0.84
C CYS A 285 -3.36 16.37 0.53
N ARG A 286 -3.88 17.45 -0.06
CA ARG A 286 -3.17 18.74 -0.18
C ARG A 286 -3.10 19.52 1.14
N THR A 287 -4.01 19.26 2.06
CA THR A 287 -4.14 20.01 3.31
C THR A 287 -3.94 19.11 4.54
N ILE A 288 -4.23 17.82 4.43
CA ILE A 288 -4.07 16.84 5.50
C ILE A 288 -3.03 15.79 5.08
N GLN A 289 -1.98 15.63 5.89
CA GLN A 289 -0.85 14.77 5.56
C GLN A 289 -1.15 13.25 5.64
N ARG A 290 -2.22 12.85 6.34
CA ARG A 290 -2.59 11.44 6.59
C ARG A 290 -3.89 11.11 5.90
N ASP A 291 -3.83 10.11 5.03
CA ASP A 291 -4.94 9.63 4.20
C ASP A 291 -5.91 8.72 4.97
N GLN A 292 -5.44 8.04 6.02
CA GLN A 292 -6.28 7.19 6.87
C GLN A 292 -7.51 7.95 7.45
N PHE A 293 -7.34 9.24 7.77
CA PHE A 293 -8.41 10.11 8.28
C PHE A 293 -9.50 10.42 7.24
N LEU A 294 -9.18 10.29 5.97
CA LEU A 294 -9.99 10.79 4.86
C LEU A 294 -10.83 9.67 4.25
N MET A 295 -10.23 8.50 4.05
CA MET A 295 -10.83 7.41 3.28
C MET A 295 -12.22 6.98 3.79
N PRO A 296 -12.45 6.77 5.11
CA PRO A 296 -13.77 6.34 5.59
C PRO A 296 -14.89 7.34 5.25
N PHE A 297 -14.61 8.64 5.35
CA PHE A 297 -15.57 9.68 5.00
C PHE A 297 -15.90 9.66 3.51
N PHE A 298 -14.89 9.62 2.63
CA PHE A 298 -15.12 9.67 1.19
C PHE A 298 -15.81 8.42 0.65
N LEU A 299 -15.56 7.25 1.25
CA LEU A 299 -16.30 6.02 0.93
C LEU A 299 -17.76 6.09 1.39
N TRP A 300 -18.01 6.64 2.59
CA TRP A 300 -19.38 6.88 3.09
C TRP A 300 -20.15 7.85 2.20
N ASN A 301 -19.56 9.01 1.92
CA ASN A 301 -20.17 10.09 1.15
C ASN A 301 -20.42 9.70 -0.32
N SER A 302 -19.69 8.72 -0.84
CA SER A 302 -19.89 8.18 -2.20
C SER A 302 -20.72 6.89 -2.22
N SER A 303 -21.29 6.49 -1.07
CA SER A 303 -22.05 5.25 -0.92
C SER A 303 -21.31 3.98 -1.42
N LEU A 304 -19.98 3.94 -1.28
CA LEU A 304 -19.13 2.83 -1.73
C LEU A 304 -18.87 1.80 -0.64
N GLN A 305 -19.29 2.03 0.60
CA GLN A 305 -18.95 1.18 1.75
C GLN A 305 -19.29 -0.31 1.54
N GLN A 306 -20.37 -0.63 0.82
CA GLN A 306 -20.79 -2.02 0.56
C GLN A 306 -19.94 -2.74 -0.52
N ASP A 307 -19.24 -1.95 -1.35
CA ASP A 307 -18.34 -2.41 -2.41
C ASP A 307 -16.88 -2.50 -1.94
N VAL A 308 -16.64 -2.21 -0.66
CA VAL A 308 -15.33 -2.37 -0.02
C VAL A 308 -15.33 -3.62 0.84
N ALA A 309 -14.37 -4.51 0.63
CA ALA A 309 -14.02 -5.53 1.62
C ALA A 309 -12.92 -5.01 2.54
N ALA A 310 -13.22 -4.94 3.85
CA ALA A 310 -12.23 -4.69 4.88
C ALA A 310 -11.62 -6.03 5.34
N ILE A 311 -10.39 -6.33 4.93
CA ILE A 311 -9.73 -7.60 5.28
C ILE A 311 -8.92 -7.47 6.58
N PRO A 312 -9.03 -8.42 7.52
CA PRO A 312 -8.18 -8.43 8.72
C PRO A 312 -6.70 -8.61 8.36
N ILE A 313 -5.81 -8.07 9.19
CA ILE A 313 -4.37 -8.29 9.01
C ILE A 313 -3.99 -9.77 9.07
N ALA A 314 -4.72 -10.58 9.83
CA ALA A 314 -4.51 -12.03 9.91
C ALA A 314 -4.62 -12.71 8.53
N THR A 315 -5.58 -12.30 7.70
CA THR A 315 -5.74 -12.79 6.32
C THR A 315 -4.53 -12.42 5.46
N LEU A 316 -4.03 -11.19 5.59
CA LEU A 316 -2.82 -10.78 4.89
C LEU A 316 -1.57 -11.57 5.33
N TYR A 317 -1.45 -11.89 6.62
CA TYR A 317 -0.37 -12.74 7.13
C TYR A 317 -0.48 -14.17 6.63
N SER A 318 -1.66 -14.79 6.71
CA SER A 318 -1.84 -16.19 6.30
C SER A 318 -1.70 -16.36 4.80
N ASP A 319 -2.31 -15.48 4.02
CA ASP A 319 -2.52 -15.72 2.59
C ASP A 319 -1.40 -15.08 1.76
N LEU A 320 -0.93 -13.91 2.20
CA LEU A 320 0.09 -13.12 1.49
C LEU A 320 1.40 -13.01 2.26
N HIS A 321 1.57 -13.67 3.41
CA HIS A 321 2.78 -13.54 4.23
C HIS A 321 3.17 -12.07 4.46
N PHE A 322 2.17 -11.22 4.69
CA PHE A 322 2.35 -9.78 4.87
C PHE A 322 3.41 -9.48 5.91
N CYS A 323 4.24 -8.48 5.64
CA CYS A 323 5.31 -8.11 6.53
C CYS A 323 5.79 -6.69 6.27
N ARG A 324 6.11 -5.94 7.32
CA ARG A 324 6.84 -4.67 7.22
C ARG A 324 8.35 -4.91 7.32
N VAL A 325 9.08 -4.27 6.43
CA VAL A 325 10.53 -4.34 6.32
C VAL A 325 11.12 -3.06 6.91
N ASP A 326 11.84 -3.20 8.02
CA ASP A 326 12.55 -2.07 8.63
C ASP A 326 13.78 -1.72 7.78
N THR A 327 13.64 -0.70 6.94
CA THR A 327 14.72 -0.15 6.11
C THR A 327 15.69 0.72 6.91
N ARG A 328 15.34 1.15 8.15
CA ARG A 328 16.19 2.03 8.98
C ARG A 328 17.23 1.26 9.78
N ARG A 329 16.93 0.04 10.23
CA ARG A 329 17.86 -0.81 11.02
C ARG A 329 19.15 -1.18 10.27
N VAL A 330 19.12 -1.22 8.95
CA VAL A 330 20.32 -1.53 8.14
C VAL A 330 21.39 -0.45 8.29
N ARG A 331 21.00 0.81 8.54
CA ARG A 331 21.93 1.92 8.76
C ARG A 331 22.83 1.68 9.98
N ASN A 332 22.31 1.10 11.05
CA ASN A 332 23.10 0.86 12.27
C ASN A 332 24.04 -0.34 12.14
N LEU A 333 23.65 -1.38 11.38
CA LEU A 333 24.49 -2.57 11.17
C LEU A 333 25.65 -2.32 10.18
N LEU A 334 25.47 -1.38 9.24
CA LEU A 334 26.54 -0.94 8.34
C LEU A 334 27.39 0.18 8.96
N ALA A 335 26.81 1.07 9.79
CA ALA A 335 27.57 2.06 10.53
C ALA A 335 28.50 1.41 11.57
N ASP A 336 28.13 0.32 12.23
CA ASP A 336 29.04 -0.42 13.13
C ASP A 336 30.24 -1.07 12.41
N ARG A 337 30.22 -1.12 11.07
CA ARG A 337 31.36 -1.55 10.27
C ARG A 337 32.29 -0.40 9.85
N ASP A 338 31.80 0.84 9.86
CA ASP A 338 32.50 2.01 9.32
C ASP A 338 32.71 3.17 10.31
N VAL A 339 32.33 3.05 11.59
CA VAL A 339 32.57 4.10 12.59
C VAL A 339 33.89 3.89 13.34
N HIS A 340 34.98 4.15 12.63
CA HIS A 340 36.15 4.86 13.15
C HIS A 340 36.29 6.20 12.42
N ALA A 341 35.27 7.06 12.54
CA ALA A 341 35.32 8.50 12.28
C ALA A 341 34.04 9.12 12.89
N SER A 342 34.10 9.84 14.02
CA SER A 342 34.14 11.32 14.10
C SER A 342 33.02 11.97 13.27
N SER A 343 32.08 12.77 13.78
CA SER A 343 32.13 13.74 14.89
C SER A 343 30.72 14.19 15.28
N ASP A 344 30.64 14.75 16.49
CA ASP A 344 29.54 15.45 17.14
C ASP A 344 28.82 16.49 16.26
N VAL A 345 27.48 16.55 16.38
CA VAL A 345 26.70 17.76 16.08
C VAL A 345 25.61 17.95 17.15
N ASN A 346 25.75 19.05 17.88
CA ASN A 346 24.80 19.62 18.84
C ASN A 346 23.49 20.04 18.14
N VAL A 347 22.35 19.67 18.73
CA VAL A 347 21.03 20.22 18.38
C VAL A 347 20.57 21.11 19.55
N THR A 348 20.63 22.43 19.35
CA THR A 348 20.08 23.43 20.26
C THR A 348 18.71 23.92 19.78
N GLU A 349 17.76 23.90 20.72
CA GLU A 349 16.63 24.84 20.93
C GLU A 349 15.69 25.17 19.77
N TRP A 350 14.46 24.64 19.86
CA TRP A 350 13.28 25.17 19.19
C TRP A 350 12.56 26.16 20.13
N ARG A 351 12.43 27.42 19.69
CA ARG A 351 11.66 28.46 20.38
C ARG A 351 10.23 28.51 19.88
N ASP A 352 9.34 28.83 20.81
CA ASP A 352 7.90 29.05 20.65
C ASP A 352 7.57 30.02 19.50
N PHE A 353 6.62 29.62 18.64
CA PHE A 353 6.04 30.46 17.60
C PHE A 353 4.58 30.75 17.95
N GLU A 354 4.27 32.03 18.13
CA GLU A 354 2.99 32.57 18.59
C GLU A 354 1.83 32.26 17.62
N ALA A 355 0.72 31.80 18.18
CA ALA A 355 -0.45 31.24 17.48
C ALA A 355 -1.53 32.27 17.08
N ASP A 356 -1.33 33.57 17.29
CA ASP A 356 -2.43 34.54 17.32
C ASP A 356 -2.63 35.38 16.04
N LYS A 357 -2.31 34.86 14.86
CA LYS A 357 -2.62 35.54 13.58
C LYS A 357 -3.11 34.62 12.48
N PHE A 358 -4.28 34.00 12.66
CA PHE A 358 -5.02 33.35 11.56
C PHE A 358 -6.55 33.56 11.68
N ASP A 359 -6.97 34.79 11.99
CA ASP A 359 -8.36 35.22 11.80
C ASP A 359 -8.55 35.83 10.42
N ALA A 360 -8.97 34.97 9.49
CA ALA A 360 -9.74 35.21 8.27
C ALA A 360 -9.28 34.26 7.17
N TRP A 361 -10.02 33.17 6.96
CA TRP A 361 -9.90 32.37 5.74
C TRP A 361 -11.27 32.18 5.09
N PRO A 362 -11.33 32.21 3.74
CA PRO A 362 -12.58 32.39 3.02
C PRO A 362 -13.38 31.10 2.96
N ASP A 363 -14.69 31.23 3.16
CA ASP A 363 -15.74 30.20 2.97
C ASP A 363 -15.81 29.62 1.54
N GLU A 364 -14.94 30.05 0.62
CA GLU A 364 -15.05 29.75 -0.81
C GLU A 364 -14.62 28.32 -1.18
N LEU A 365 -13.70 27.69 -0.42
CA LEU A 365 -13.28 26.30 -0.72
C LEU A 365 -14.36 25.25 -0.36
N PHE A 366 -15.34 25.63 0.46
CA PHE A 366 -16.43 24.75 0.91
C PHE A 366 -17.67 24.82 0.02
N ARG A 367 -17.71 25.74 -0.95
CA ARG A 367 -18.74 25.74 -2.00
C ARG A 367 -18.49 24.71 -3.11
N GLU A 368 -17.27 24.15 -3.20
CA GLU A 368 -16.94 23.12 -4.19
C GLU A 368 -17.15 21.68 -3.69
N ILE A 369 -17.30 21.47 -2.38
CA ILE A 369 -17.79 20.20 -1.83
C ILE A 369 -19.31 20.35 -1.71
N ASP A 370 -20.03 20.17 -2.82
CA ASP A 370 -21.48 19.96 -2.79
C ASP A 370 -21.74 18.69 -1.96
N LEU A 371 -22.02 18.90 -0.67
CA LEU A 371 -22.54 17.88 0.24
C LEU A 371 -24.01 17.65 -0.09
N GLU A 372 -24.31 17.17 -1.31
CA GLU A 372 -25.62 16.56 -1.54
C GLU A 372 -25.63 15.23 -0.78
N PRO A 373 -26.54 15.03 0.20
CA PRO A 373 -26.69 13.74 0.85
C PRO A 373 -26.98 12.67 -0.20
N PRO A 374 -26.56 11.41 0.02
CA PRO A 374 -26.83 10.32 -0.92
C PRO A 374 -28.34 10.26 -1.17
N ARG A 375 -28.74 10.41 -2.44
CA ARG A 375 -30.15 10.35 -2.83
C ARG A 375 -30.68 8.98 -2.47
N SER A 376 -31.67 8.93 -1.57
CA SER A 376 -32.34 7.68 -1.21
C SER A 376 -32.93 7.04 -2.46
N THR A 377 -32.38 5.90 -2.87
CA THR A 377 -33.02 5.03 -3.84
C THR A 377 -34.16 4.28 -3.16
N ASP A 378 -35.21 5.01 -2.80
CA ASP A 378 -36.50 4.44 -2.40
C ASP A 378 -37.57 5.21 -3.17
N GLN A 379 -37.85 4.72 -4.37
CA GLN A 379 -39.15 4.78 -5.04
C GLN A 379 -39.05 3.97 -6.34
N ARG A 380 -39.42 2.70 -6.27
CA ARG A 380 -40.08 2.02 -7.39
C ARG A 380 -41.42 1.50 -6.86
N ASP A 381 -42.46 2.24 -7.23
CA ASP A 381 -43.78 1.67 -7.49
C ASP A 381 -43.72 0.68 -8.66
#